data_AF-A0A2T2XGU3-F1
#
_entry.id   AF-A0A2T2XGU3-F1
#
_cell.length_a   1.000
_cell.length_b   1.000
_cell.length_c   1.000
_cell.angle_alpha   90.00
_cell.angle_beta   90.00
_cell.angle_gamma   90.00
#
_symmetry.space_group_name_H-M   'P 1'
#
loop_
_entity.id
_entity.type
_entity.pdbx_description
1 polymer ?
#
loop_
_entity_poly.entity_id
_entity_poly.type
_entity_poly.pdbx_seq_one_letter_code
_entity_poly.pdbx_strand_id
1 'polypeptide(L)'
;MISGVIWTLYSLISIMAGIVMMWQDAPPSSSKKTLVLLAFLAVHGGILALGIINLMHPISLRWFFVASLLAVVTRILNGRLVFGKNHASHYLIWIAIFFLAAMTQNIKI
;
A
#
# COMPACT_ATOMS: atom_id res chain seq x y z
N MET A 1 2.24 5.87 -17.57
CA MET A 1 1.84 4.46 -17.76
C MET A 1 0.63 4.16 -16.87
N ILE A 2 -0.32 3.34 -17.34
CA ILE A 2 -1.57 3.04 -16.57
C ILE A 2 -1.26 2.46 -15.18
N SER A 3 -0.30 1.55 -15.09
CA SER A 3 0.11 0.93 -13.82
C SER A 3 0.60 1.95 -12.78
N GLY A 4 1.27 3.02 -13.20
CA GLY A 4 1.71 4.11 -12.32
C GLY A 4 0.54 4.88 -11.72
N VAL A 5 -0.55 5.09 -12.49
CA VAL A 5 -1.78 5.73 -11.99
C VAL A 5 -2.42 4.85 -10.93
N ILE A 6 -2.54 3.54 -11.21
CA ILE A 6 -3.13 2.57 -10.27
C ILE A 6 -2.37 2.56 -8.94
N TRP A 7 -1.04 2.49 -8.98
CA TRP A 7 -0.21 2.50 -7.77
C TRP A 7 -0.31 3.80 -6.98
N THR A 8 -0.34 4.93 -7.68
CA THR A 8 -0.48 6.25 -7.07
C THR A 8 -1.80 6.34 -6.31
N LEU A 9 -2.93 6.01 -6.96
CA LEU A 9 -4.25 6.03 -6.36
C LEU A 9 -4.38 5.05 -5.19
N TYR A 10 -3.91 3.81 -5.37
CA TYR A 10 -3.91 2.81 -4.31
C TYR A 10 -3.14 3.27 -3.05
N SER A 11 -1.97 3.87 -3.27
CA SER A 11 -1.12 4.34 -2.17
C SER A 11 -1.72 5.55 -1.46
N LEU A 12 -2.32 6.50 -2.20
CA LEU A 12 -3.01 7.64 -1.61
C LEU A 12 -4.18 7.21 -0.72
N ILE A 13 -5.05 6.34 -1.22
CA ILE A 13 -6.18 5.81 -0.43
C ILE A 13 -5.69 5.11 0.85
N SER A 14 -4.63 4.31 0.71
CA SER A 14 -4.05 3.58 1.84
C SER A 14 -3.41 4.52 2.87
N ILE A 15 -2.64 5.52 2.43
CA ILE A 15 -2.03 6.53 3.30
C ILE A 15 -3.11 7.31 4.06
N MET A 16 -4.16 7.78 3.37
CA MET A 16 -5.27 8.47 4.03
C MET A 16 -5.91 7.61 5.10
N ALA A 17 -6.17 6.33 4.82
CA ALA A 17 -6.72 5.39 5.82
C ALA A 17 -5.79 5.24 7.03
N GLY A 18 -4.47 5.17 6.82
CA GLY A 18 -3.49 5.12 7.91
C GLY A 18 -3.45 6.39 8.76
N ILE A 19 -3.51 7.56 8.12
CA ILE A 19 -3.56 8.87 8.81
C ILE A 19 -4.83 9.00 9.64
N VAL A 20 -6.00 8.70 9.04
CA VAL A 20 -7.29 8.73 9.75
C VAL A 20 -7.26 7.84 10.98
N MET A 21 -6.65 6.67 10.86
CA MET A 21 -6.54 5.72 11.98
C MET A 21 -5.61 6.21 13.09
N MET A 22 -4.46 6.81 12.74
CA MET A 22 -3.58 7.44 13.73
C MET A 22 -4.25 8.61 14.44
N TRP A 23 -5.08 9.37 13.73
CA TRP A 23 -5.83 10.48 14.31
C TRP A 23 -6.94 9.98 15.26
N GLN A 24 -7.66 8.92 14.89
CA GLN A 24 -8.71 8.32 15.72
C GLN A 24 -8.16 7.63 16.99
N ASP A 25 -6.96 7.06 16.93
CA ASP A 25 -6.29 6.43 18.08
C ASP A 25 -5.40 7.42 18.85
N ALA A 26 -5.67 8.74 18.82
CA ALA A 26 -4.92 9.72 19.59
C ALA A 26 -5.59 10.00 20.96
N PRO A 27 -4.91 9.78 22.11
CA PRO A 27 -3.53 9.32 22.26
C PRO A 27 -3.36 7.81 22.02
N PRO A 28 -2.17 7.36 21.52
CA PRO A 28 -1.97 5.99 21.09
C PRO A 28 -2.25 4.96 22.16
N SER A 29 -3.06 3.96 21.84
CA SER A 29 -3.38 2.87 22.77
C SER A 29 -2.19 1.92 23.01
N SER A 30 -1.21 1.85 22.08
CA SER A 30 0.07 1.16 22.31
C SER A 30 1.17 1.61 21.34
N SER A 31 2.43 1.62 21.80
CA SER A 31 3.59 1.92 20.95
C SER A 31 3.76 0.93 19.80
N LYS A 32 3.35 -0.34 19.99
CA LYS A 32 3.38 -1.36 18.93
C LYS A 32 2.45 -1.01 17.78
N LYS A 33 1.21 -0.58 18.08
CA LYS A 33 0.26 -0.12 17.06
C LYS A 33 0.80 1.10 16.30
N THR A 34 1.36 2.08 17.02
CA THR A 34 1.98 3.26 16.40
C THR A 34 3.09 2.85 15.43
N LEU A 35 4.00 1.96 15.83
CA LEU A 35 5.09 1.51 14.98
C LEU A 35 4.58 0.80 13.71
N VAL A 36 3.55 -0.04 13.84
CA VAL A 36 2.93 -0.74 12.71
C VAL A 36 2.25 0.23 11.75
N LEU A 37 1.55 1.25 12.26
CA LEU A 37 0.95 2.29 11.44
C LEU A 37 1.99 3.15 10.73
N LEU A 38 3.08 3.53 11.42
CA LEU A 38 4.20 4.24 10.79
C LEU A 38 4.88 3.39 9.71
N ALA A 39 5.12 2.10 9.95
CA ALA A 39 5.66 1.19 8.95
C ALA A 39 4.73 1.04 7.75
N PHE A 40 3.42 0.94 7.99
CA PHE A 40 2.40 0.91 6.95
C PHE A 40 2.42 2.19 6.09
N LEU A 41 2.48 3.37 6.72
CA LEU A 41 2.59 4.65 6.03
C LEU A 41 3.89 4.76 5.24
N ALA A 42 5.03 4.33 5.81
CA ALA A 42 6.32 4.35 5.14
C ALA A 42 6.33 3.47 3.89
N VAL A 43 5.80 2.24 3.97
CA VAL A 43 5.68 1.34 2.82
C VAL A 43 4.81 1.96 1.74
N HIS A 44 3.62 2.47 2.06
CA HIS A 44 2.75 3.06 1.05
C HIS A 44 3.29 4.39 0.51
N GLY A 45 4.05 5.14 1.30
CA GLY A 45 4.82 6.30 0.82
C GLY A 45 5.87 5.89 -0.22
N GLY A 46 6.57 4.78 0.02
CA GLY A 46 7.49 4.19 -0.97
C GLY A 46 6.78 3.75 -2.25
N ILE A 47 5.62 3.09 -2.14
CA ILE A 47 4.81 2.68 -3.30
C ILE A 47 4.27 3.91 -4.06
N LEU A 48 3.88 4.97 -3.34
CA LEU A 48 3.48 6.24 -3.95
C LEU A 48 4.62 6.84 -4.77
N ALA A 49 5.83 6.90 -4.21
CA ALA A 49 7.01 7.39 -4.92
C ALA A 49 7.31 6.54 -6.16
N LEU A 50 7.25 5.21 -6.05
CA LEU A 50 7.40 4.31 -7.19
C LEU A 50 6.27 4.51 -8.23
N GLY A 51 5.03 4.74 -7.80
CA GLY A 51 3.90 5.05 -8.69
C GLY A 51 4.15 6.31 -9.51
N ILE A 52 4.59 7.40 -8.86
CA ILE A 52 4.93 8.67 -9.50
C ILE A 52 6.11 8.50 -10.45
N ILE A 53 7.18 7.82 -10.03
CA ILE A 53 8.33 7.53 -10.90
C ILE A 53 7.86 6.73 -12.12
N ASN A 54 6.99 5.73 -11.94
CA ASN A 54 6.45 4.89 -13.01
C ASN A 54 5.53 5.64 -14.00
N LEU A 55 5.04 6.83 -13.64
CA LEU A 55 4.35 7.70 -14.59
C LEU A 55 5.32 8.29 -15.62
N MET A 56 6.55 8.58 -15.21
CA MET A 56 7.60 9.22 -16.02
C MET A 56 8.54 8.20 -16.67
N HIS A 57 8.93 7.16 -15.94
CA HIS A 57 9.91 6.16 -16.33
C HIS A 57 9.42 4.75 -15.99
N PRO A 58 9.38 3.81 -16.96
CA PRO A 58 8.94 2.44 -16.68
C PRO A 58 9.79 1.79 -15.59
N ILE A 59 9.13 1.32 -14.54
CA ILE A 59 9.76 0.58 -13.46
C ILE A 59 9.77 -0.92 -13.81
N SER A 60 10.85 -1.60 -13.43
CA SER A 60 10.99 -3.04 -13.66
C SER A 60 10.02 -3.85 -12.80
N LEU A 61 9.61 -5.02 -13.33
CA LEU A 61 8.77 -5.99 -12.60
C LEU A 61 9.37 -6.42 -11.25
N ARG A 62 10.70 -6.35 -11.08
CA ARG A 62 11.35 -6.65 -9.81
C ARG A 62 10.87 -5.72 -8.69
N TRP A 63 10.89 -4.41 -8.93
CA TRP A 63 10.42 -3.43 -7.95
C TRP A 63 8.92 -3.53 -7.70
N PHE A 64 8.17 -3.91 -8.72
CA PHE A 64 6.76 -4.26 -8.60
C PHE A 64 6.53 -5.34 -7.55
N PHE A 65 7.17 -6.50 -7.69
CA PHE A 65 6.99 -7.60 -6.74
C PHE A 65 7.49 -7.27 -5.32
N VAL A 66 8.59 -6.50 -5.20
CA VAL A 66 9.08 -6.06 -3.88
C VAL A 66 8.06 -5.16 -3.19
N ALA A 67 7.52 -4.16 -3.90
CA ALA A 67 6.47 -3.27 -3.41
C ALA A 67 5.20 -4.06 -3.03
N SER A 68 4.77 -5.01 -3.88
CA SER A 68 3.66 -5.93 -3.62
C SER A 68 3.82 -6.65 -2.28
N LEU A 69 4.98 -7.28 -2.08
CA LEU A 69 5.26 -8.10 -0.92
C LEU A 69 5.27 -7.24 0.36
N LEU A 70 5.92 -6.08 0.33
CA LEU A 70 5.94 -5.15 1.46
C LEU A 70 4.53 -4.64 1.81
N ALA A 71 3.69 -4.35 0.80
CA ALA A 71 2.30 -3.94 1.01
C ALA A 71 1.50 -5.04 1.74
N VAL A 72 1.64 -6.30 1.32
CA VAL A 72 0.95 -7.43 1.97
C VAL A 72 1.44 -7.64 3.39
N VAL A 73 2.76 -7.66 3.60
CA VAL A 73 3.34 -7.88 4.94
C VAL A 73 2.84 -6.81 5.90
N THR A 74 2.91 -5.54 5.52
CA THR A 74 2.41 -4.45 6.36
C THR A 74 0.90 -4.51 6.56
N ARG A 75 0.12 -4.94 5.56
CA ARG A 75 -1.34 -5.16 5.70
C ARG A 75 -1.66 -6.25 6.72
N ILE A 76 -0.95 -7.38 6.69
CA ILE A 76 -1.14 -8.49 7.64
C ILE A 76 -0.79 -8.03 9.06
N LEU A 77 0.33 -7.32 9.22
CA LEU A 77 0.73 -6.78 10.52
C LEU A 77 -0.30 -5.77 11.03
N ASN A 78 -0.80 -4.87 10.18
CA ASN A 78 -1.83 -3.90 10.52
C ASN A 78 -3.13 -4.59 10.95
N GLY A 79 -3.61 -5.57 10.18
CA GLY A 79 -4.80 -6.37 10.53
C GLY A 79 -4.66 -7.07 11.89
N ARG A 80 -3.54 -7.74 12.15
CA ARG A 80 -3.33 -8.47 13.40
C ARG A 80 -3.08 -7.56 14.61
N LEU A 81 -2.23 -6.56 14.47
CA LEU A 81 -1.74 -5.77 15.61
C LEU A 81 -2.59 -4.54 15.91
N VAL A 82 -3.27 -3.97 14.91
CA VAL A 82 -4.14 -2.81 15.11
C VAL A 82 -5.59 -3.24 15.30
N PHE A 83 -6.08 -4.15 14.45
CA PHE A 83 -7.49 -4.58 14.47
C PHE A 83 -7.76 -5.91 15.18
N GLY A 84 -6.72 -6.66 15.55
CA GLY A 84 -6.85 -8.01 16.13
C GLY A 84 -7.34 -9.08 15.14
N LYS A 85 -7.64 -8.73 13.87
CA LYS A 85 -8.13 -9.65 12.86
C LYS A 85 -7.80 -9.21 11.44
N ASN A 86 -7.64 -10.20 10.56
CA ASN A 86 -7.44 -10.00 9.14
C ASN A 86 -8.78 -10.11 8.39
N HIS A 87 -9.13 -9.09 7.62
CA HIS A 87 -10.33 -9.11 6.77
C HIS A 87 -9.97 -9.56 5.35
N ALA A 88 -10.54 -10.69 4.91
CA ALA A 88 -10.30 -11.28 3.58
C ALA A 88 -10.55 -10.28 2.42
N SER A 89 -11.56 -9.43 2.55
CA SER A 89 -11.91 -8.40 1.56
C SER A 89 -10.75 -7.49 1.20
N HIS A 90 -9.91 -7.10 2.17
CA HIS A 90 -8.75 -6.26 1.92
C HIS A 90 -7.69 -6.93 1.06
N TYR A 91 -7.53 -8.24 1.20
CA TYR A 91 -6.58 -9.02 0.40
C TYR A 91 -7.11 -9.23 -1.02
N LEU A 92 -8.42 -9.45 -1.18
CA LEU A 92 -9.05 -9.54 -2.50
C LEU A 92 -8.92 -8.24 -3.28
N ILE A 93 -9.20 -7.09 -2.65
CA ILE A 93 -9.02 -5.77 -3.27
C ILE A 93 -7.55 -5.58 -3.67
N TRP A 94 -6.62 -5.93 -2.77
CA TRP A 94 -5.19 -5.84 -3.06
C TRP A 94 -4.79 -6.72 -4.26
N ILE A 95 -5.21 -7.98 -4.31
CA ILE A 95 -4.94 -8.89 -5.43
C ILE A 95 -5.49 -8.30 -6.73
N ALA A 96 -6.72 -7.80 -6.73
CA ALA A 96 -7.35 -7.23 -7.92
C ALA A 96 -6.59 -6.01 -8.44
N ILE A 97 -6.22 -5.09 -7.55
CA ILE A 97 -5.45 -3.88 -7.89
C ILE A 97 -4.08 -4.26 -8.44
N PHE A 98 -3.37 -5.19 -7.78
CA PHE A 98 -2.05 -5.61 -8.23
C PHE A 98 -2.11 -6.37 -9.56
N PHE A 99 -3.08 -7.26 -9.74
CA PHE A 99 -3.26 -7.95 -11.02
C PHE A 99 -3.49 -6.95 -12.16
N LEU A 100 -4.37 -5.96 -11.95
CA LEU A 100 -4.62 -4.91 -12.93
C LEU A 100 -3.35 -4.08 -13.22
N ALA A 101 -2.59 -3.73 -12.18
CA ALA A 101 -1.33 -2.99 -12.34
C ALA A 101 -0.28 -3.80 -13.11
N ALA A 102 -0.19 -5.12 -12.89
CA ALA A 102 0.73 -6.00 -13.61
C ALA A 102 0.35 -6.13 -15.10
N MET A 103 -0.93 -6.36 -15.40
CA MET A 103 -1.41 -6.46 -16.79
C MET A 103 -1.20 -5.18 -17.58
N THR A 104 -1.28 -4.03 -16.91
CA THR A 104 -1.18 -2.72 -17.54
C THR A 104 0.24 -2.15 -17.51
N GLN A 105 1.22 -2.90 -17.01
CA GLN A 105 2.59 -2.41 -16.81
C GLN A 105 3.30 -2.02 -18.10
N ASN A 106 2.94 -2.61 -19.24
CA ASN A 106 3.55 -2.29 -20.53
C ASN A 106 2.68 -1.39 -21.42
N ILE A 107 1.51 -0.95 -20.92
CA ILE A 107 0.59 -0.11 -21.68
C ILE A 107 0.92 1.37 -21.45
N LYS A 108 1.34 2.04 -22.52
CA LYS A 108 1.52 3.49 -22.56
C LYS A 108 0.18 4.13 -22.95
N ILE A 109 -0.17 5.24 -22.29
CA ILE A 109 -1.27 6.13 -22.68
C ILE A 109 -0.66 7.21 -23.56
#